data_AF-A0A448W087-F1
#
_entry.id   AF-A0A448W087-F1
#
_cell.length_a   1.000
_cell.length_b   1.000
_cell.length_c   1.000
_cell.angle_alpha   90.00
_cell.angle_beta   90.00
_cell.angle_gamma   90.00
#
_symmetry.space_group_name_H-M   'P 1'
#
loop_
_entity.id
_entity.type
_entity.pdbx_description
1 polymer ?
#
loop_
_entity_poly.entity_id
_entity_poly.type
_entity_poly.pdbx_seq_one_letter_code
_entity_poly.pdbx_strand_id
1 'polypeptide(L)'
;MSQQNQASFLLQAIGENYIMKTYAKGERKKKLPVVILSVALGMTMIPATCMAAEFNSGDTIKEQTVEDLELSSGENNTKDSQKSEIQWTGFKWDSYSQAEITLTSAVNGVCYYKWAERGEDGNPQVPQIETGNTVNDEVLISEDEEFEITLADLDTDQAVDLYIQIEDENGKLSDLKRMELDQDSRPAKKTDSEKKHKASKPKAEDSTVEGLDSPLEFYPDTFYDFKVIGAGTDNEDPENGDIKWVPVYWSTSANPNSNRIRSTWKIGSKEGIDQEGTFNLYVFFRKYTCKDSKWQSTDKIQSVQYKFQSAPLSEK
;
A
#
# COMPACT_ATOMS: atom_id res chain seq x y z
N MET A 1 -9.65 -6.15 -64.55
CA MET A 1 -8.40 -5.57 -65.10
C MET A 1 -8.61 -4.07 -65.08
N SER A 2 -7.90 -3.27 -64.28
CA SER A 2 -6.45 -3.12 -64.24
C SER A 2 -5.91 -3.02 -62.81
N GLN A 3 -4.79 -3.69 -62.57
CA GLN A 3 -3.90 -3.45 -61.43
C GLN A 3 -3.17 -2.11 -61.57
N GLN A 4 -2.49 -1.72 -60.50
CA GLN A 4 -1.46 -0.67 -60.34
C GLN A 4 -1.94 0.72 -59.93
N ASN A 5 -1.93 0.97 -58.61
CA ASN A 5 -0.95 1.86 -57.98
C ASN A 5 -0.98 1.64 -56.46
N GLN A 6 -0.33 0.58 -56.00
CA GLN A 6 0.11 0.49 -54.62
C GLN A 6 1.37 1.35 -54.48
N ALA A 7 1.18 2.64 -54.20
CA ALA A 7 2.25 3.51 -53.75
C ALA A 7 2.65 3.07 -52.33
N SER A 8 3.84 2.48 -52.21
CA SER A 8 4.47 2.14 -50.93
C SER A 8 4.93 3.44 -50.24
N PHE A 9 4.07 4.04 -49.42
CA PHE A 9 4.44 5.20 -48.59
C PHE A 9 5.17 4.76 -47.32
N LEU A 10 6.41 5.24 -47.13
CA LEU A 10 7.22 4.99 -45.94
C LEU A 10 7.02 6.09 -44.90
N LEU A 11 6.09 5.89 -43.96
CA LEU A 11 6.01 6.69 -42.73
C LEU A 11 7.09 6.22 -41.74
N GLN A 12 8.16 7.02 -41.57
CA GLN A 12 9.17 6.81 -40.54
C GLN A 12 8.93 7.74 -39.35
N ALA A 13 8.83 7.17 -38.14
CA ALA A 13 8.87 7.90 -36.89
C ALA A 13 10.08 7.43 -36.07
N ILE A 14 10.76 8.39 -35.44
CA ILE A 14 12.01 8.21 -34.71
C ILE A 14 11.67 7.55 -33.37
N GLY A 15 12.16 6.33 -33.13
CA GLY A 15 12.09 5.67 -31.84
C GLY A 15 13.45 5.75 -31.16
N GLU A 16 13.51 6.42 -30.01
CA GLU A 16 14.64 6.29 -29.09
C GLU A 16 14.58 4.90 -28.44
N ASN A 17 15.64 4.13 -28.63
CA ASN A 17 15.80 2.77 -28.12
C ASN A 17 15.92 2.79 -26.58
N TYR A 18 14.91 2.27 -25.87
CA TYR A 18 15.09 1.78 -24.51
C TYR A 18 15.12 0.25 -24.52
N ILE A 19 16.29 -0.28 -24.15
CA ILE A 19 16.61 -1.70 -24.04
C ILE A 19 15.76 -2.32 -22.93
N MET A 20 14.82 -3.20 -23.28
CA MET A 20 14.15 -4.11 -22.35
C MET A 20 15.15 -5.18 -21.90
N LYS A 21 15.59 -5.13 -20.63
CA LYS A 21 16.31 -6.24 -20.00
C LYS A 21 15.38 -7.45 -19.92
N THR A 22 15.81 -8.55 -20.53
CA THR A 22 15.21 -9.86 -20.46
C THR A 22 15.35 -10.42 -19.03
N TYR A 23 14.23 -10.71 -18.37
CA TYR A 23 14.22 -11.54 -17.16
C TYR A 23 13.92 -12.99 -17.56
N ALA A 24 14.94 -13.84 -17.47
CA ALA A 24 14.80 -15.27 -17.66
C ALA A 24 14.23 -15.93 -16.39
N LYS A 25 13.17 -16.72 -16.58
CA LYS A 25 12.54 -17.61 -15.60
C LYS A 25 13.34 -18.91 -15.51
N GLY A 26 13.67 -19.37 -14.30
CA GLY A 26 14.28 -20.69 -14.08
C GLY A 26 14.67 -20.96 -12.62
N GLU A 27 13.90 -21.81 -11.96
CA GLU A 27 13.98 -22.24 -10.56
C GLU A 27 15.28 -22.97 -10.18
N ARG A 28 15.69 -22.88 -8.90
CA ARG A 28 15.90 -24.06 -8.02
C ARG A 28 16.21 -23.68 -6.56
N LYS A 29 15.48 -24.31 -5.64
CA LYS A 29 15.69 -24.35 -4.18
C LYS A 29 17.13 -24.76 -3.81
N LYS A 30 17.70 -24.17 -2.76
CA LYS A 30 18.62 -24.82 -1.79
C LYS A 30 18.81 -23.95 -0.53
N LYS A 31 18.98 -24.64 0.60
CA LYS A 31 18.97 -24.19 2.00
C LYS A 31 20.23 -23.39 2.41
N LEU A 32 20.07 -22.65 3.53
CA LEU A 32 21.02 -21.90 4.42
C LEU A 32 22.50 -22.38 4.48
N PRO A 33 23.47 -21.53 4.89
CA PRO A 33 23.57 -21.04 6.27
C PRO A 33 24.00 -19.56 6.49
N VAL A 34 23.65 -19.10 7.69
CA VAL A 34 24.10 -17.90 8.43
C VAL A 34 25.63 -17.80 8.48
N VAL A 35 26.16 -16.60 8.27
CA VAL A 35 27.55 -16.24 8.57
C VAL A 35 27.55 -15.00 9.46
N ILE A 36 27.97 -15.21 10.71
CA ILE A 36 28.29 -14.20 11.71
C ILE A 36 29.62 -13.56 11.30
N LEU A 37 29.67 -12.23 11.19
CA LEU A 37 30.91 -11.49 11.00
C LEU A 37 31.30 -10.81 12.31
N SER A 38 32.17 -11.47 13.08
CA SER A 38 32.86 -10.89 14.22
C SER A 38 34.20 -10.34 13.75
N VAL A 39 34.53 -9.09 14.09
CA VAL A 39 35.91 -8.60 14.10
C VAL A 39 36.16 -7.85 15.41
N ALA A 40 37.10 -8.41 16.19
CA ALA A 40 37.70 -7.85 17.39
C ALA A 40 38.73 -6.74 16.99
N LEU A 41 39.40 -5.94 17.83
CA LEU A 41 39.73 -5.94 19.25
C LEU A 41 40.41 -4.56 19.52
N GLY A 42 40.21 -3.97 20.70
CA GLY A 42 40.98 -2.80 21.15
C GLY A 42 40.91 -2.67 22.67
N MET A 43 41.81 -3.36 23.37
CA MET A 43 41.87 -3.46 24.84
C MET A 43 42.29 -2.14 25.51
N THR A 44 41.75 -1.86 26.69
CA THR A 44 42.55 -1.41 27.85
C THR A 44 42.00 -2.03 29.14
N MET A 45 42.89 -2.68 29.89
CA MET A 45 42.66 -3.30 31.20
C MET A 45 42.79 -2.26 32.33
N ILE A 46 42.15 -2.52 33.48
CA ILE A 46 42.79 -2.66 34.82
C ILE A 46 41.71 -3.09 35.85
N PRO A 47 42.08 -3.83 36.92
CA PRO A 47 41.23 -4.78 37.63
C PRO A 47 40.82 -4.31 39.03
N ALA A 48 39.80 -4.93 39.62
CA ALA A 48 39.74 -5.12 41.08
C ALA A 48 38.71 -6.18 41.49
N THR A 49 39.23 -7.20 42.18
CA THR A 49 38.64 -7.90 43.32
C THR A 49 37.32 -8.66 43.17
N CYS A 50 37.50 -9.98 43.13
CA CYS A 50 36.64 -11.01 43.71
C CYS A 50 36.12 -10.65 45.13
N MET A 51 34.88 -11.04 45.42
CA MET A 51 34.49 -11.78 46.64
C MET A 51 33.12 -12.42 46.42
N ALA A 52 33.04 -13.70 46.78
CA ALA A 52 31.84 -14.51 46.81
C ALA A 52 30.92 -14.10 47.98
N ALA A 53 29.62 -14.31 47.79
CA ALA A 53 28.69 -14.57 48.89
C ALA A 53 27.64 -15.57 48.38
N GLU A 54 27.84 -16.84 48.72
CA GLU A 54 26.79 -17.83 48.79
C GLU A 54 26.08 -17.66 50.15
N PHE A 55 24.75 -17.64 50.16
CA PHE A 55 23.99 -18.08 51.32
C PHE A 55 22.67 -18.72 50.87
N ASN A 56 22.49 -19.97 51.32
CA ASN A 56 21.31 -20.80 51.17
C ASN A 56 20.25 -20.44 52.21
N SER A 57 18.97 -20.51 51.82
CA SER A 57 17.84 -21.14 52.55
C SER A 57 16.61 -20.93 51.65
N GLY A 58 15.96 -21.93 51.05
CA GLY A 58 15.35 -23.05 51.76
C GLY A 58 14.09 -22.56 52.45
N ASP A 59 12.95 -22.44 51.74
CA ASP A 59 11.69 -23.00 52.22
C ASP A 59 10.58 -23.08 51.15
N THR A 60 9.69 -24.02 51.37
CA THR A 60 8.76 -24.66 50.41
C THR A 60 7.31 -24.26 50.70
N ILE A 61 6.52 -24.03 49.63
CA ILE A 61 5.04 -24.14 49.47
C ILE A 61 4.15 -23.32 50.44
N LYS A 62 3.20 -22.53 49.89
CA LYS A 62 1.73 -22.72 50.03
C LYS A 62 0.94 -21.98 48.93
N GLU A 63 0.22 -22.74 48.11
CA GLU A 63 -1.07 -22.31 47.55
C GLU A 63 -2.05 -22.04 48.70
N GLN A 64 -2.84 -20.96 48.61
CA GLN A 64 -4.27 -21.02 48.88
C GLN A 64 -4.99 -19.75 48.38
N THR A 65 -5.95 -20.02 47.52
CA THR A 65 -7.12 -19.25 47.10
C THR A 65 -7.81 -18.46 48.22
N VAL A 66 -8.27 -17.24 47.94
CA VAL A 66 -9.59 -16.73 48.40
C VAL A 66 -10.14 -15.78 47.33
N GLU A 67 -11.32 -16.12 46.83
CA GLU A 67 -12.24 -15.28 46.05
C GLU A 67 -12.78 -14.14 46.93
N ASP A 68 -12.83 -12.92 46.40
CA ASP A 68 -13.96 -11.98 46.54
C ASP A 68 -13.54 -10.59 46.02
N LEU A 69 -13.93 -10.27 44.78
CA LEU A 69 -14.13 -8.87 44.38
C LEU A 69 -15.64 -8.66 44.31
N GLU A 70 -16.19 -8.22 45.44
CA GLU A 70 -17.54 -7.69 45.49
C GLU A 70 -17.64 -6.44 44.60
N LEU A 71 -18.71 -6.45 43.80
CA LEU A 71 -19.25 -5.33 43.05
C LEU A 71 -19.55 -4.16 44.00
N SER A 72 -19.01 -2.97 43.72
CA SER A 72 -19.48 -1.73 44.33
C SER A 72 -20.12 -0.84 43.27
N SER A 73 -21.46 -0.83 43.30
CA SER A 73 -22.33 0.13 42.64
C SER A 73 -22.59 1.34 43.56
N GLY A 74 -22.41 2.56 43.05
CA GLY A 74 -23.18 3.75 43.48
C GLY A 74 -22.56 4.74 44.48
N GLU A 75 -22.22 5.92 43.94
CA GLU A 75 -22.42 7.30 44.46
C GLU A 75 -21.52 7.96 45.55
N ASN A 76 -20.71 8.93 45.06
CA ASN A 76 -20.54 10.35 45.46
C ASN A 76 -20.13 10.77 46.91
N ASN A 77 -18.86 11.18 47.10
CA ASN A 77 -18.40 12.58 47.31
C ASN A 77 -17.06 12.73 48.08
N THR A 78 -16.10 13.37 47.37
CA THR A 78 -15.03 14.30 47.81
C THR A 78 -14.00 13.88 48.88
N LYS A 79 -12.73 13.72 48.48
CA LYS A 79 -11.53 14.50 48.91
C LYS A 79 -10.22 13.73 48.62
N ASP A 80 -9.26 14.43 48.00
CA ASP A 80 -7.96 13.98 47.46
C ASP A 80 -8.00 13.05 46.24
N SER A 81 -8.36 13.60 45.07
CA SER A 81 -8.04 12.95 43.80
C SER A 81 -6.60 13.29 43.44
N GLN A 82 -5.70 12.34 43.69
CA GLN A 82 -4.42 12.24 43.00
C GLN A 82 -4.68 12.47 41.49
N LYS A 83 -4.15 13.54 40.88
CA LYS A 83 -4.31 13.80 39.43
C LYS A 83 -3.63 12.63 38.72
N SER A 84 -4.39 11.69 38.18
CA SER A 84 -3.85 10.54 37.44
C SER A 84 -3.05 11.05 36.23
N GLU A 85 -1.83 10.53 36.06
CA GLU A 85 -0.84 10.97 35.08
C GLU A 85 -1.34 10.93 33.63
N ILE A 86 -2.37 10.12 33.34
CA ILE A 86 -3.04 10.06 32.03
C ILE A 86 -4.56 9.99 32.17
N GLN A 87 -5.24 10.82 31.38
CA GLN A 87 -6.70 10.87 31.23
C GLN A 87 -7.11 10.32 29.87
N TRP A 88 -8.17 9.50 29.86
CA TRP A 88 -8.83 9.06 28.64
C TRP A 88 -9.95 10.05 28.32
N THR A 89 -9.78 10.83 27.26
CA THR A 89 -10.72 11.91 26.89
C THR A 89 -11.62 11.54 25.73
N GLY A 90 -11.22 10.60 24.86
CA GLY A 90 -12.01 10.19 23.71
C GLY A 90 -11.75 8.76 23.25
N PHE A 91 -12.78 8.13 22.71
CA PHE A 91 -12.70 6.83 22.07
C PHE A 91 -13.71 6.72 20.95
N LYS A 92 -13.27 6.18 19.82
CA LYS A 92 -14.16 5.70 18.77
C LYS A 92 -13.51 4.55 18.03
N TRP A 93 -14.34 3.67 17.51
CA TRP A 93 -13.94 2.78 16.45
C TRP A 93 -13.99 3.51 15.11
N ASP A 94 -12.87 3.52 14.39
CA ASP A 94 -12.85 4.02 13.01
C ASP A 94 -13.40 2.96 12.04
N SER A 95 -13.11 1.69 12.31
CA SER A 95 -13.63 0.56 11.54
C SER A 95 -13.80 -0.69 12.39
N TYR A 96 -14.23 -1.79 11.77
CA TYR A 96 -14.38 -3.06 12.47
C TYR A 96 -13.06 -3.64 12.99
N SER A 97 -11.89 -3.19 12.53
CA SER A 97 -10.57 -3.66 13.01
C SER A 97 -9.62 -2.53 13.39
N GLN A 98 -10.14 -1.29 13.56
CA GLN A 98 -9.33 -0.12 13.89
C GLN A 98 -10.05 0.79 14.89
N ALA A 99 -9.30 1.29 15.86
CA ALA A 99 -9.80 2.19 16.90
C ALA A 99 -8.89 3.40 17.08
N GLU A 100 -9.49 4.54 17.42
CA GLU A 100 -8.79 5.77 17.76
C GLU A 100 -9.10 6.13 19.22
N ILE A 101 -8.04 6.43 19.96
CA ILE A 101 -8.08 6.78 21.37
C ILE A 101 -7.44 8.15 21.54
N THR A 102 -8.14 9.06 22.20
CA THR A 102 -7.64 10.39 22.56
C THR A 102 -7.35 10.44 24.05
N LEU A 103 -6.14 10.90 24.38
CA LEU A 103 -5.60 10.89 25.74
C LEU A 103 -5.01 12.26 26.06
N THR A 104 -4.98 12.61 27.34
CA THR A 104 -4.27 13.79 27.85
C THR A 104 -3.32 13.35 28.94
N SER A 105 -2.06 13.78 28.85
CA SER A 105 -1.07 13.54 29.88
C SER A 105 -0.99 14.70 30.86
N ALA A 106 -0.76 14.44 32.14
CA ALA A 106 -0.46 15.47 33.14
C ALA A 106 1.05 15.78 33.23
N VAL A 107 1.88 15.13 32.40
CA VAL A 107 3.34 15.27 32.38
C VAL A 107 3.88 15.25 30.95
N ASN A 108 5.04 15.86 30.73
CA ASN A 108 5.82 15.67 29.50
C ASN A 108 6.56 14.34 29.55
N GLY A 109 6.74 13.69 28.39
CA GLY A 109 7.48 12.43 28.33
C GLY A 109 7.20 11.57 27.10
N VAL A 110 7.28 10.26 27.27
CA VAL A 110 6.98 9.24 26.26
C VAL A 110 5.85 8.34 26.75
N CYS A 111 4.85 8.12 25.92
CA CYS A 111 3.79 7.14 26.13
C CYS A 111 4.13 5.86 25.36
N TYR A 112 4.37 4.77 26.10
CA TYR A 112 4.51 3.41 25.57
C TYR A 112 3.15 2.74 25.61
N TYR A 113 2.75 2.12 24.50
CA TYR A 113 1.47 1.43 24.45
C TYR A 113 1.53 0.09 23.72
N LYS A 114 0.59 -0.77 24.10
CA LYS A 114 0.36 -2.07 23.46
C LYS A 114 -1.07 -2.49 23.70
N TRP A 115 -1.68 -3.13 22.71
CA TRP A 115 -3.00 -3.75 22.89
C TRP A 115 -2.86 -5.26 23.02
N ALA A 116 -3.84 -5.88 23.68
CA ALA A 116 -3.93 -7.33 23.79
C ALA A 116 -5.37 -7.80 23.70
N GLU A 117 -5.56 -8.96 23.07
CA GLU A 117 -6.82 -9.67 23.03
C GLU A 117 -7.18 -10.21 24.42
N ARG A 118 -8.45 -10.13 24.78
CA ARG A 118 -8.97 -10.85 25.93
C ARG A 118 -8.99 -12.35 25.61
N GLY A 119 -8.73 -13.16 26.62
CA GLY A 119 -8.88 -14.62 26.51
C GLY A 119 -10.30 -15.02 26.11
N GLU A 120 -10.47 -16.28 25.68
CA GLU A 120 -11.79 -16.83 25.33
C GLU A 120 -12.81 -16.79 26.49
N ASP A 121 -12.31 -16.72 27.73
CA ASP A 121 -13.07 -16.53 28.96
C ASP A 121 -13.44 -15.06 29.24
N GLY A 122 -13.04 -14.14 28.37
CA GLY A 122 -13.21 -12.70 28.52
C GLY A 122 -12.18 -12.04 29.45
N ASN A 123 -11.20 -12.80 29.97
CA ASN A 123 -10.24 -12.25 30.91
C ASN A 123 -9.12 -11.45 30.20
N PRO A 124 -8.68 -10.32 30.77
CA PRO A 124 -7.59 -9.52 30.22
C PRO A 124 -6.26 -10.28 30.16
N GLN A 125 -5.57 -10.21 29.03
CA GLN A 125 -4.22 -10.75 28.86
C GLN A 125 -3.21 -9.61 28.95
N VAL A 126 -2.58 -9.42 30.11
CA VAL A 126 -1.63 -8.32 30.32
C VAL A 126 -0.38 -8.54 29.45
N PRO A 127 -0.09 -7.67 28.46
CA PRO A 127 1.11 -7.79 27.66
C PRO A 127 2.32 -7.28 28.43
N GLN A 128 3.50 -7.77 28.07
CA GLN A 128 4.74 -7.13 28.51
C GLN A 128 5.00 -5.88 27.66
N ILE A 129 5.24 -4.76 28.34
CA ILE A 129 5.71 -3.50 27.76
C ILE A 129 7.20 -3.36 28.10
N GLU A 130 8.07 -3.49 27.08
CA GLU A 130 9.50 -3.19 27.18
C GLU A 130 9.84 -1.72 26.88
N THR A 131 10.22 -0.93 27.88
CA THR A 131 10.66 0.47 27.71
C THR A 131 12.03 0.55 27.00
N GLY A 132 12.18 1.43 26.01
CA GLY A 132 13.46 1.69 25.32
C GLY A 132 13.85 0.70 24.22
N ASN A 133 12.91 -0.13 23.76
CA ASN A 133 13.09 -1.08 22.66
C ASN A 133 12.01 -0.87 21.59
N THR A 134 12.32 -1.09 20.31
CA THR A 134 11.41 -0.85 19.14
C THR A 134 10.23 -1.84 19.06
N VAL A 135 9.94 -2.55 20.15
CA VAL A 135 8.95 -3.64 20.24
C VAL A 135 7.57 -3.11 20.63
N ASN A 136 7.51 -1.96 21.30
CA ASN A 136 6.26 -1.26 21.56
C ASN A 136 6.13 -0.05 20.63
N ASP A 137 4.90 0.41 20.50
CA ASP A 137 4.64 1.70 19.88
C ASP A 137 4.84 2.81 20.92
N GLU A 138 5.37 3.94 20.45
CA GLU A 138 5.78 5.08 21.27
C GLU A 138 5.16 6.37 20.72
N VAL A 139 4.67 7.23 21.60
CA VAL A 139 4.18 8.57 21.28
C VAL A 139 4.83 9.58 22.21
N LEU A 140 5.39 10.66 21.65
CA LEU A 140 5.86 11.80 22.44
C LEU A 140 4.64 12.57 22.97
N ILE A 141 4.62 12.84 24.27
CA ILE A 141 3.50 13.49 24.94
C ILE A 141 3.94 14.77 25.62
N SER A 142 3.04 15.75 25.65
CA SER A 142 3.22 17.03 26.31
C SER A 142 2.15 17.22 27.39
N GLU A 143 2.52 17.91 28.47
CA GLU A 143 1.66 18.17 29.61
C GLU A 143 0.41 18.95 29.20
N ASP A 144 -0.74 18.45 29.63
CA ASP A 144 -2.08 18.98 29.38
C ASP A 144 -2.43 19.15 27.88
N GLU A 145 -1.67 18.52 26.97
CA GLU A 145 -1.98 18.42 25.54
C GLU A 145 -2.64 17.07 25.21
N GLU A 146 -3.59 17.11 24.27
CA GLU A 146 -4.21 15.91 23.73
C GLU A 146 -3.30 15.23 22.70
N PHE A 147 -3.24 13.91 22.76
CA PHE A 147 -2.58 13.08 21.76
C PHE A 147 -3.45 11.89 21.40
N GLU A 148 -3.21 11.35 20.19
CA GLU A 148 -4.00 10.27 19.62
C GLU A 148 -3.16 9.00 19.47
N ILE A 149 -3.79 7.86 19.79
CA ILE A 149 -3.28 6.53 19.50
C ILE A 149 -4.24 5.85 18.53
N THR A 150 -3.71 5.36 17.42
CA THR A 150 -4.46 4.56 16.46
C THR A 150 -4.05 3.10 16.60
N LEU A 151 -5.02 2.25 16.91
CA LEU A 151 -4.84 0.80 16.90
C LEU A 151 -5.32 0.24 15.57
N ALA A 152 -4.49 -0.56 14.91
CA ALA A 152 -4.79 -1.17 13.63
C ALA A 152 -4.67 -2.71 13.69
N ASP A 153 -5.26 -3.36 12.68
CA ASP A 153 -5.22 -4.81 12.48
C ASP A 153 -5.68 -5.63 13.70
N LEU A 154 -6.68 -5.11 14.43
CA LEU A 154 -7.24 -5.75 15.61
C LEU A 154 -8.03 -7.02 15.24
N ASP A 155 -7.88 -8.09 16.04
CA ASP A 155 -8.72 -9.28 15.91
C ASP A 155 -10.20 -8.91 16.04
N THR A 156 -11.00 -9.44 15.13
CA THR A 156 -12.41 -9.10 14.98
C THR A 156 -13.36 -9.99 15.77
N ASP A 157 -12.86 -11.14 16.23
CA ASP A 157 -13.63 -12.15 16.95
C ASP A 157 -13.37 -12.07 18.46
N GLN A 158 -12.37 -11.28 18.87
CA GLN A 158 -11.99 -11.09 20.27
C GLN A 158 -12.10 -9.63 20.72
N ALA A 159 -12.49 -9.45 21.99
CA ALA A 159 -12.43 -8.16 22.66
C ALA A 159 -10.97 -7.76 22.89
N VAL A 160 -10.69 -6.46 22.89
CA VAL A 160 -9.31 -5.93 22.99
C VAL A 160 -9.24 -4.89 24.11
N ASP A 161 -8.14 -4.95 24.87
CA ASP A 161 -7.76 -3.93 25.86
C ASP A 161 -6.48 -3.21 25.44
N LEU A 162 -6.39 -1.93 25.76
CA LEU A 162 -5.20 -1.11 25.57
C LEU A 162 -4.43 -0.99 26.89
N TYR A 163 -3.11 -1.16 26.82
CA TYR A 163 -2.20 -1.03 27.95
C TYR A 163 -1.22 0.09 27.68
N ILE A 164 -1.08 1.00 28.64
CA ILE A 164 -0.24 2.20 28.52
C ILE A 164 0.68 2.32 29.73
N GLN A 165 1.91 2.75 29.48
CA GLN A 165 2.87 3.15 30.48
C GLN A 165 3.54 4.47 30.04
N ILE A 166 3.67 5.42 30.95
CA ILE A 166 4.33 6.71 30.69
C ILE A 166 5.72 6.69 31.30
N GLU A 167 6.71 7.20 30.57
CA GLU A 167 7.99 7.62 31.09
C GLU A 167 8.04 9.16 31.09
N ASP A 168 8.21 9.78 32.25
CA ASP A 168 8.36 11.24 32.34
C ASP A 168 9.76 11.71 31.86
N GLU A 169 9.96 13.02 31.73
CA GLU A 169 11.27 13.58 31.34
C GLU A 169 12.43 13.25 32.29
N ASN A 170 12.13 12.81 33.52
CA ASN A 170 13.13 12.38 34.49
C ASN A 170 13.45 10.87 34.37
N GLY A 171 12.84 10.16 33.42
CA GLY A 171 12.97 8.72 33.23
C GLY A 171 12.18 7.88 34.24
N LYS A 172 11.21 8.47 34.94
CA LYS A 172 10.35 7.74 35.89
C LYS A 172 9.18 7.11 35.14
N LEU A 173 9.03 5.80 35.30
CA LEU A 173 7.90 5.04 34.75
C LEU A 173 6.67 5.09 35.65
N SER A 174 5.50 5.23 35.03
CA SER A 174 4.20 5.06 35.65
C SER A 174 3.87 3.59 35.89
N ASP A 175 2.85 3.33 36.71
CA ASP A 175 2.21 2.02 36.74
C ASP A 175 1.56 1.72 35.38
N LEU A 176 1.47 0.43 35.04
CA LEU A 176 0.80 -0.02 33.83
C LEU A 176 -0.70 0.23 33.94
N LYS A 177 -1.26 1.04 33.04
CA LYS A 177 -2.68 1.34 33.01
C LYS A 177 -3.38 0.55 31.93
N ARG A 178 -4.44 -0.17 32.31
CA ARG A 178 -5.35 -0.85 31.38
C ARG A 178 -6.52 0.06 31.03
N MET A 179 -6.91 0.08 29.77
CA MET A 179 -8.12 0.70 29.25
C MET A 179 -8.92 -0.36 28.50
N GLU A 180 -10.07 -0.69 29.05
CA GLU A 180 -11.00 -1.65 28.43
C GLU A 180 -11.77 -0.93 27.34
N LEU A 181 -11.60 -1.38 26.09
CA LEU A 181 -12.27 -0.77 24.95
C LEU A 181 -13.71 -1.27 24.86
N ASP A 182 -14.66 -0.35 24.71
CA ASP A 182 -16.07 -0.69 24.54
C ASP A 182 -16.29 -1.41 23.21
N GLN A 183 -16.62 -2.70 23.30
CA GLN A 183 -16.86 -3.55 22.13
C GLN A 183 -18.28 -3.41 21.59
N ASP A 184 -19.24 -2.92 22.40
CA ASP A 184 -20.64 -2.80 21.98
C ASP A 184 -20.82 -1.67 20.95
N SER A 185 -19.96 -0.66 20.99
CA SER A 185 -19.89 0.41 19.98
C SER A 185 -19.05 0.04 18.75
N ARG A 186 -18.42 -1.15 18.72
CA ARG A 186 -17.64 -1.60 17.56
C ARG A 186 -18.55 -1.73 16.34
N PRO A 187 -18.29 -1.00 15.25
CA PRO A 187 -19.07 -1.11 14.03
C PRO A 187 -19.10 -2.57 13.63
N ALA A 188 -20.29 -3.12 13.36
CA ALA A 188 -20.39 -4.49 12.90
C ALA A 188 -19.41 -4.70 11.74
N LYS A 189 -18.87 -5.92 11.62
CA LYS A 189 -18.18 -6.35 10.40
C LYS A 189 -19.03 -5.83 9.27
N LYS A 190 -18.43 -4.99 8.40
CA LYS A 190 -18.99 -4.84 7.08
C LYS A 190 -18.97 -6.25 6.56
N THR A 191 -20.11 -6.92 6.67
CA THR A 191 -20.43 -7.99 5.77
C THR A 191 -20.22 -7.28 4.47
N ASP A 192 -19.14 -7.65 3.78
CA ASP A 192 -19.17 -7.64 2.35
C ASP A 192 -20.43 -8.44 2.04
N SER A 193 -21.58 -7.76 2.05
CA SER A 193 -22.67 -8.06 1.17
C SER A 193 -21.90 -8.22 -0.11
N GLU A 194 -21.71 -9.46 -0.55
CA GLU A 194 -21.10 -9.75 -1.82
C GLU A 194 -21.90 -8.90 -2.81
N LYS A 195 -21.45 -7.65 -3.05
CA LYS A 195 -21.37 -7.14 -4.39
C LYS A 195 -20.45 -8.18 -4.99
N LYS A 196 -21.09 -9.24 -5.49
CA LYS A 196 -20.44 -10.30 -6.21
C LYS A 196 -19.79 -9.56 -7.34
N HIS A 197 -18.52 -9.24 -7.15
CA HIS A 197 -17.84 -8.29 -8.00
C HIS A 197 -17.97 -8.82 -9.40
N LYS A 198 -18.71 -8.08 -10.22
CA LYS A 198 -18.87 -8.48 -11.60
C LYS A 198 -17.64 -7.96 -12.30
N ALA A 199 -16.60 -8.79 -12.31
CA ALA A 199 -15.35 -8.56 -13.01
C ALA A 199 -15.57 -7.75 -14.29
N SER A 200 -15.01 -6.55 -14.33
CA SER A 200 -15.00 -5.68 -15.49
C SER A 200 -14.13 -6.33 -16.56
N LYS A 201 -14.73 -6.61 -17.71
CA LYS A 201 -14.05 -7.31 -18.82
C LYS A 201 -14.15 -6.49 -20.11
N PRO A 202 -13.62 -5.26 -20.12
CA PRO A 202 -13.57 -4.47 -21.34
C PRO A 202 -12.77 -5.19 -22.41
N LYS A 203 -13.13 -4.92 -23.65
CA LYS A 203 -12.42 -5.38 -24.83
C LYS A 203 -11.35 -4.37 -25.20
N ALA A 204 -10.35 -4.79 -25.98
CA ALA A 204 -9.33 -3.85 -26.45
C ALA A 204 -9.95 -2.75 -27.31
N GLU A 205 -11.01 -3.09 -28.05
CA GLU A 205 -11.78 -2.21 -28.93
C GLU A 205 -12.53 -1.09 -28.19
N ASP A 206 -12.68 -1.20 -26.87
CA ASP A 206 -13.27 -0.13 -26.04
C ASP A 206 -12.24 0.97 -25.70
N SER A 207 -10.99 0.84 -26.17
CA SER A 207 -9.93 1.85 -26.01
C SER A 207 -10.17 3.03 -26.95
N THR A 208 -9.58 4.19 -26.63
CA THR A 208 -9.79 5.41 -27.41
C THR A 208 -8.48 6.06 -27.85
N VAL A 209 -8.55 6.81 -28.96
CA VAL A 209 -7.48 7.64 -29.48
C VAL A 209 -8.01 9.06 -29.62
N GLU A 210 -7.31 10.03 -29.03
CA GLU A 210 -7.67 11.45 -29.05
C GLU A 210 -6.63 12.24 -29.83
N GLY A 211 -7.04 13.30 -30.52
CA GLY A 211 -6.15 14.20 -31.26
C GLY A 211 -5.95 13.85 -32.73
N LEU A 212 -6.69 12.84 -33.24
CA LEU A 212 -6.71 12.44 -34.66
C LEU A 212 -8.11 12.53 -35.28
N ASP A 213 -9.04 13.21 -34.58
CA ASP A 213 -10.46 13.29 -34.95
C ASP A 213 -10.72 14.23 -36.14
N SER A 214 -9.78 15.12 -36.43
CA SER A 214 -9.82 16.06 -37.55
C SER A 214 -8.71 15.76 -38.57
N PRO A 215 -8.92 16.04 -39.87
CA PRO A 215 -7.87 15.97 -40.87
C PRO A 215 -6.63 16.82 -40.52
N LEU A 216 -5.44 16.28 -40.73
CA LEU A 216 -4.15 16.90 -40.40
C LEU A 216 -3.37 17.27 -41.66
N GLU A 217 -2.70 18.43 -41.66
CA GLU A 217 -1.83 18.87 -42.75
C GLU A 217 -0.40 18.39 -42.55
N PHE A 218 0.00 17.30 -43.22
CA PHE A 218 1.35 16.76 -43.05
C PHE A 218 2.36 17.53 -43.89
N TYR A 219 2.88 18.65 -43.40
CA TYR A 219 4.08 19.27 -43.98
C TYR A 219 5.31 18.38 -43.75
N PRO A 220 6.35 18.46 -44.60
CA PRO A 220 7.63 17.78 -44.37
C PRO A 220 8.16 18.01 -42.95
N ASP A 221 8.58 16.92 -42.30
CA ASP A 221 9.12 16.89 -40.94
C ASP A 221 8.21 17.49 -39.85
N THR A 222 6.89 17.56 -40.10
CA THR A 222 5.89 17.98 -39.11
C THR A 222 5.26 16.77 -38.43
N PHE A 223 5.15 16.85 -37.10
CA PHE A 223 4.62 15.78 -36.26
C PHE A 223 3.51 16.32 -35.34
N TYR A 224 2.46 15.52 -35.20
CA TYR A 224 1.31 15.76 -34.35
C TYR A 224 1.28 14.74 -33.22
N ASP A 225 1.17 15.20 -31.99
CA ASP A 225 0.95 14.32 -30.86
C ASP A 225 -0.50 13.82 -30.85
N PHE A 226 -0.68 12.58 -30.41
CA PHE A 226 -2.00 12.01 -30.15
C PHE A 226 -1.95 11.24 -28.84
N LYS A 227 -3.11 11.01 -28.23
CA LYS A 227 -3.20 10.31 -26.95
C LYS A 227 -3.95 9.01 -27.14
N VAL A 228 -3.49 7.96 -26.45
CA VAL A 228 -4.18 6.67 -26.43
C VAL A 228 -4.56 6.34 -25.01
N ILE A 229 -5.84 6.07 -24.79
CA ILE A 229 -6.38 5.65 -23.50
C ILE A 229 -6.82 4.19 -23.62
N GLY A 230 -6.26 3.36 -22.75
CA GLY A 230 -6.54 1.94 -22.73
C GLY A 230 -7.86 1.60 -22.05
N ALA A 231 -8.61 0.64 -22.56
CA ALA A 231 -9.86 0.24 -21.93
C ALA A 231 -9.61 -0.33 -20.51
N GLY A 232 -10.38 0.14 -19.52
CA GLY A 232 -10.27 -0.26 -18.11
C GLY A 232 -9.04 0.30 -17.38
N THR A 233 -8.29 1.24 -17.97
CA THR A 233 -7.17 1.90 -17.26
C THR A 233 -7.61 2.99 -16.28
N ASP A 234 -8.86 3.39 -16.35
CA ASP A 234 -9.58 4.32 -15.46
C ASP A 234 -10.09 3.64 -14.18
N ASN A 235 -9.94 2.33 -14.04
CA ASN A 235 -10.31 1.62 -12.82
C ASN A 235 -9.29 1.90 -11.69
N GLU A 236 -9.69 2.76 -10.75
CA GLU A 236 -8.91 3.16 -9.57
C GLU A 236 -8.93 2.12 -8.45
N ASP A 237 -9.94 1.25 -8.41
CA ASP A 237 -10.13 0.22 -7.38
C ASP A 237 -10.25 -1.18 -8.02
N PRO A 238 -9.12 -1.78 -8.43
CA PRO A 238 -9.14 -3.01 -9.21
C PRO A 238 -9.41 -4.23 -8.34
N GLU A 239 -10.45 -4.97 -8.67
CA GLU A 239 -10.85 -6.18 -7.96
C GLU A 239 -10.51 -7.45 -8.74
N ASN A 240 -10.46 -8.59 -8.06
CA ASN A 240 -10.00 -9.85 -8.65
C ASN A 240 -10.83 -10.25 -9.88
N GLY A 241 -10.15 -10.56 -10.98
CA GLY A 241 -10.77 -10.92 -12.26
C GLY A 241 -11.02 -9.77 -13.22
N ASP A 242 -10.80 -8.52 -12.79
CA ASP A 242 -10.85 -7.35 -13.68
C ASP A 242 -9.80 -7.42 -14.78
N ILE A 243 -10.11 -6.78 -15.91
CA ILE A 243 -9.24 -6.70 -17.08
C ILE A 243 -9.02 -5.24 -17.44
N LYS A 244 -7.78 -4.92 -17.83
CA LYS A 244 -7.47 -3.67 -18.55
C LYS A 244 -6.54 -3.91 -19.73
N TRP A 245 -6.54 -2.97 -20.66
CA TRP A 245 -5.73 -3.00 -21.87
C TRP A 245 -4.80 -1.81 -21.88
N VAL A 246 -3.51 -2.03 -21.69
CA VAL A 246 -2.53 -0.94 -21.63
C VAL A 246 -1.87 -0.78 -23.00
N PRO A 247 -1.85 0.42 -23.60
CA PRO A 247 -1.22 0.64 -24.89
C PRO A 247 0.31 0.46 -24.80
N VAL A 248 0.91 -0.22 -25.77
CA VAL A 248 2.34 -0.56 -25.77
C VAL A 248 3.08 0.13 -26.93
N TYR A 249 2.50 0.05 -28.13
CA TYR A 249 3.06 0.64 -29.34
C TYR A 249 1.98 0.76 -30.42
N TRP A 250 2.31 1.41 -31.53
CA TRP A 250 1.44 1.50 -32.70
C TRP A 250 2.20 1.32 -34.02
N SER A 251 1.45 1.16 -35.10
CA SER A 251 1.96 1.13 -36.47
C SER A 251 0.87 1.48 -37.49
N THR A 252 1.27 1.82 -38.72
CA THR A 252 0.35 1.89 -39.88
C THR A 252 0.15 0.54 -40.57
N SER A 253 0.71 -0.55 -40.01
CA SER A 253 0.53 -1.93 -40.45
C SER A 253 -0.15 -2.77 -39.37
N ALA A 254 -1.07 -3.65 -39.78
CA ALA A 254 -1.68 -4.62 -38.89
C ALA A 254 -0.66 -5.64 -38.33
N ASN A 255 0.39 -5.93 -39.10
CA ASN A 255 1.48 -6.84 -38.75
C ASN A 255 2.83 -6.14 -38.98
N PRO A 256 3.27 -5.27 -38.06
CA PRO A 256 4.52 -4.53 -38.22
C PRO A 256 5.72 -5.43 -37.93
N ASN A 257 6.79 -5.26 -38.72
CA ASN A 257 8.12 -5.67 -38.29
C ASN A 257 8.69 -4.62 -37.33
N SER A 258 9.82 -4.94 -36.67
CA SER A 258 10.48 -4.08 -35.68
C SER A 258 10.69 -2.64 -36.16
N ASN A 259 10.99 -2.43 -37.44
CA ASN A 259 11.31 -1.11 -38.00
C ASN A 259 10.06 -0.24 -38.23
N ARG A 260 8.86 -0.82 -38.09
CA ARG A 260 7.57 -0.15 -38.24
C ARG A 260 6.80 -0.02 -36.91
N ILE A 261 7.37 -0.48 -35.81
CA ILE A 261 6.85 -0.30 -34.46
C ILE A 261 7.23 1.09 -33.96
N ARG A 262 6.28 1.77 -33.31
CA ARG A 262 6.44 3.11 -32.73
C ARG A 262 5.95 3.11 -31.29
N SER A 263 6.79 3.55 -30.37
CA SER A 263 6.47 3.68 -28.93
C SER A 263 6.10 5.10 -28.52
N THR A 264 6.42 6.10 -29.35
CA THR A 264 6.04 7.51 -29.14
C THR A 264 4.70 7.79 -29.81
N TRP A 265 3.77 8.41 -29.09
CA TRP A 265 2.42 8.73 -29.56
C TRP A 265 2.37 10.02 -30.39
N LYS A 266 3.09 10.01 -31.52
CA LYS A 266 3.09 11.12 -32.48
C LYS A 266 3.09 10.62 -33.90
N ILE A 267 2.45 11.34 -34.82
CA ILE A 267 2.35 10.98 -36.23
C ILE A 267 2.82 12.13 -37.11
N GLY A 268 3.57 11.81 -38.16
CA GLY A 268 4.16 12.80 -39.05
C GLY A 268 4.70 12.17 -40.32
N SER A 269 5.03 13.00 -41.31
CA SER A 269 5.63 12.56 -42.58
C SER A 269 6.92 13.33 -42.84
N LYS A 270 8.01 12.63 -43.16
CA LYS A 270 9.28 13.26 -43.57
C LYS A 270 9.14 14.00 -44.89
N GLU A 271 8.40 13.43 -45.83
CA GLU A 271 8.20 13.98 -47.18
C GLU A 271 6.95 14.87 -47.26
N GLY A 272 6.15 14.90 -46.19
CA GLY A 272 4.81 15.48 -46.19
C GLY A 272 3.76 14.56 -46.83
N ILE A 273 2.51 15.00 -46.85
CA ILE A 273 1.38 14.40 -47.58
C ILE A 273 0.56 15.56 -48.15
N ASP A 274 0.53 15.69 -49.48
CA ASP A 274 -0.11 16.80 -50.20
C ASP A 274 -1.54 16.49 -50.67
N GLN A 275 -1.98 15.24 -50.50
CA GLN A 275 -3.30 14.76 -50.89
C GLN A 275 -4.16 14.42 -49.68
N GLU A 276 -5.47 14.65 -49.82
CA GLU A 276 -6.46 14.16 -48.87
C GLU A 276 -6.50 12.62 -48.91
N GLY A 277 -6.49 12.01 -47.72
CA GLY A 277 -6.45 10.56 -47.60
C GLY A 277 -6.91 10.08 -46.24
N THR A 278 -7.42 8.84 -46.18
CA THR A 278 -7.74 8.16 -44.92
C THR A 278 -6.76 7.01 -44.72
N PHE A 279 -6.10 6.98 -43.58
CA PHE A 279 -5.06 6.01 -43.26
C PHE A 279 -5.45 5.17 -42.06
N ASN A 280 -4.97 3.93 -42.05
CA ASN A 280 -5.17 3.04 -40.90
C ASN A 280 -4.08 3.25 -39.86
N LEU A 281 -4.49 3.29 -38.60
CA LEU A 281 -3.63 3.29 -37.43
C LEU A 281 -3.93 2.02 -36.62
N TYR A 282 -2.93 1.21 -36.34
CA TYR A 282 -3.07 0.03 -35.50
C TYR A 282 -2.36 0.29 -34.18
N VAL A 283 -3.12 0.27 -33.08
CA VAL A 283 -2.57 0.41 -31.73
C VAL A 283 -2.59 -0.95 -31.05
N PHE A 284 -1.47 -1.32 -30.44
CA PHE A 284 -1.24 -2.62 -29.82
C PHE A 284 -1.31 -2.49 -28.32
N PHE A 285 -2.25 -3.21 -27.72
CA PHE A 285 -2.53 -3.20 -26.28
C PHE A 285 -2.10 -4.52 -25.65
N ARG A 286 -1.47 -4.43 -24.49
CA ARG A 286 -1.20 -5.59 -23.64
C ARG A 286 -2.34 -5.75 -22.66
N LYS A 287 -2.86 -6.98 -22.57
CA LYS A 287 -3.88 -7.32 -21.56
C LYS A 287 -3.24 -7.48 -20.19
N TYR A 288 -3.89 -6.91 -19.19
CA TYR A 288 -3.65 -7.15 -17.77
C TYR A 288 -4.88 -7.77 -17.12
N THR A 289 -4.67 -8.60 -16.12
CA THR A 289 -5.73 -9.18 -15.29
C THR A 289 -5.42 -8.86 -13.83
N CYS A 290 -6.40 -8.40 -13.07
CA CYS A 290 -6.25 -8.18 -11.64
C CYS A 290 -6.34 -9.52 -10.89
N LYS A 291 -5.39 -9.78 -10.00
CA LYS A 291 -5.40 -10.89 -9.03
C LYS A 291 -4.88 -10.39 -7.70
N ASP A 292 -5.56 -10.75 -6.62
CA ASP A 292 -5.21 -10.31 -5.26
C ASP A 292 -5.05 -8.77 -5.19
N SER A 293 -5.99 -8.05 -5.82
CA SER A 293 -6.02 -6.60 -5.98
C SER A 293 -4.77 -5.99 -6.65
N LYS A 294 -4.02 -6.79 -7.42
CA LYS A 294 -2.81 -6.37 -8.15
C LYS A 294 -2.93 -6.69 -9.63
N TRP A 295 -2.59 -5.71 -10.47
CA TRP A 295 -2.55 -5.88 -11.91
C TRP A 295 -1.38 -6.76 -12.36
N GLN A 296 -1.68 -7.88 -13.02
CA GLN A 296 -0.69 -8.77 -13.63
C GLN A 296 -0.74 -8.64 -15.15
N SER A 297 0.40 -8.37 -15.77
CA SER A 297 0.52 -8.39 -17.24
C SER A 297 0.37 -9.82 -17.76
N THR A 298 -0.17 -9.93 -18.98
CA THR A 298 -0.21 -11.19 -19.71
C THR A 298 0.62 -11.10 -20.99
N ASP A 299 0.98 -12.24 -21.57
CA ASP A 299 1.67 -12.29 -22.86
C ASP A 299 0.76 -11.95 -24.06
N LYS A 300 -0.54 -11.72 -23.81
CA LYS A 300 -1.50 -11.38 -24.85
C LYS A 300 -1.35 -9.91 -25.26
N ILE A 301 -0.96 -9.71 -26.52
CA ILE A 301 -1.04 -8.44 -27.23
C ILE A 301 -2.16 -8.53 -28.26
N GLN A 302 -3.02 -7.50 -28.32
CA GLN A 302 -4.10 -7.37 -29.29
C GLN A 302 -3.99 -6.02 -29.98
N SER A 303 -4.14 -6.00 -31.30
CA SER A 303 -4.20 -4.76 -32.06
C SER A 303 -5.65 -4.32 -32.27
N VAL A 304 -5.87 -3.01 -32.23
CA VAL A 304 -7.13 -2.36 -32.57
C VAL A 304 -6.86 -1.37 -33.70
N GLN A 305 -7.74 -1.37 -34.70
CA GLN A 305 -7.63 -0.48 -35.85
C GLN A 305 -8.44 0.80 -35.61
N TYR A 306 -7.75 1.92 -35.74
CA TYR A 306 -8.28 3.27 -35.81
C TYR A 306 -7.98 3.86 -37.19
N LYS A 307 -8.46 5.08 -37.43
CA LYS A 307 -8.21 5.84 -38.65
C LYS A 307 -7.81 7.26 -38.32
N PHE A 308 -7.04 7.87 -39.21
CA PHE A 308 -6.77 9.30 -39.22
C PHE A 308 -6.81 9.80 -40.67
N GLN A 309 -6.93 11.11 -40.85
CA GLN A 309 -7.07 11.72 -42.17
C GLN A 309 -5.96 12.74 -42.43
N SER A 310 -5.49 12.82 -43.68
CA SER A 310 -4.69 13.97 -44.15
C SER A 310 -5.59 14.98 -44.82
N ALA A 311 -5.27 16.26 -44.65
CA ALA A 311 -5.79 17.36 -45.44
C ALA A 311 -4.78 17.75 -46.54
N PRO A 312 -5.23 18.36 -47.65
CA PRO A 312 -4.34 19.01 -48.61
C PRO A 312 -3.52 20.11 -47.92
N LEU A 313 -2.29 20.33 -48.39
CA LEU A 313 -1.45 21.42 -47.85
C LEU A 313 -1.99 22.77 -48.33
N SER A 314 -2.28 23.67 -47.40
CA SER A 314 -2.54 25.06 -47.74
C SER A 314 -1.25 25.78 -48.16
N GLU A 315 -1.35 26.69 -49.14
CA GLU A 315 -0.25 27.61 -49.44
C GLU A 315 0.03 28.47 -48.19
N LYS A 316 1.30 28.54 -47.77
CA LYS A 316 1.74 29.39 -46.66
C LYS A 316 1.81 30.87 -47.04
#